data_AF-F7SWX3-F1
#
_entry.id   AF-F7SWX3-F1
#
_cell.length_a   1.000
_cell.length_b   1.000
_cell.length_c   1.000
_cell.angle_alpha   90.00
_cell.angle_beta   90.00
_cell.angle_gamma   90.00
#
_symmetry.space_group_name_H-M   'P 1'
#
loop_
_entity.id
_entity.type
_entity.pdbx_description
1 polymer ?
#
loop_
_entity_poly.entity_id
_entity_poly.type
_entity_poly.pdbx_seq_one_letter_code
_entity_poly.pdbx_strand_id
1 'polypeptide(L)'
;MINPYGEVDGLRLVDGTVAQFPPHLSQALSAAVKPGDAVRIIGRPLSRDSVKADAIVNTTSGQTVYDQPPAPDAGRPLPPHLRAQALRPQRVEGLVDAVLTGPRGEANGVILTDGSIVRFPPESLRLSVMPGASFAADGLGTRNALGTSLEAVSMGTSLSALQPLYDRAP
;
A
#
# COMPACT_ATOMS: atom_id res chain seq x y z
N MET A 1 -0.02 -6.24 -2.14
CA MET A 1 -0.39 -4.83 -1.95
C MET A 1 0.35 -4.01 -3.00
N ILE A 2 -0.20 -2.89 -3.42
CA ILE A 2 0.47 -1.94 -4.30
C ILE A 2 0.48 -0.54 -3.69
N ASN A 3 1.50 0.25 -4.03
CA ASN A 3 1.59 1.66 -3.69
C ASN A 3 0.83 2.53 -4.73
N PRO A 4 0.66 3.84 -4.49
CA PRO A 4 -0.03 4.74 -5.43
C PRO A 4 0.59 4.79 -6.83
N TYR A 5 1.87 4.43 -6.97
CA TYR A 5 2.60 4.35 -8.24
C TYR A 5 2.40 3.02 -8.99
N GLY A 6 1.56 2.11 -8.45
CA GLY A 6 1.24 0.83 -9.08
C GLY A 6 2.30 -0.26 -8.89
N GLU A 7 3.26 -0.05 -8.00
CA GLU A 7 4.31 -1.03 -7.67
C GLU A 7 3.90 -1.87 -6.47
N VAL A 8 4.24 -3.15 -6.48
CA VAL A 8 4.08 -4.02 -5.30
C VAL A 8 5.04 -3.57 -4.21
N ASP A 9 4.49 -3.18 -3.06
CA ASP A 9 5.19 -2.66 -1.89
C ASP A 9 5.00 -3.56 -0.65
N GLY A 10 4.42 -4.74 -0.83
CA GLY A 10 4.22 -5.68 0.25
C GLY A 10 3.15 -6.73 -0.01
N LEU A 11 2.94 -7.60 0.98
CA LEU A 11 1.93 -8.63 1.01
C LEU A 11 1.01 -8.44 2.22
N ARG A 12 -0.27 -8.76 2.05
CA ARG A 12 -1.18 -8.96 3.18
C ARG A 12 -1.42 -10.46 3.34
N LEU A 13 -1.10 -10.98 4.50
CA LEU A 13 -1.30 -12.38 4.85
C LEU A 13 -2.73 -12.61 5.34
N VAL A 14 -3.16 -13.87 5.32
CA VAL A 14 -4.51 -14.28 5.73
C VAL A 14 -4.77 -14.03 7.22
N ASP A 15 -3.74 -14.02 8.04
CA ASP A 15 -3.81 -13.73 9.48
C ASP A 15 -3.91 -12.22 9.79
N GLY A 16 -3.94 -11.37 8.76
CA GLY A 16 -4.00 -9.91 8.89
C GLY A 16 -2.64 -9.22 8.88
N THR A 17 -1.52 -9.97 8.96
CA THR A 17 -0.18 -9.39 8.94
C THR A 17 0.12 -8.71 7.61
N VAL A 18 0.68 -7.51 7.68
CA VAL A 18 1.19 -6.77 6.52
C VAL A 18 2.71 -6.90 6.46
N ALA A 19 3.22 -7.60 5.45
CA ALA A 19 4.64 -7.69 5.17
C ALA A 19 5.04 -6.58 4.17
N GLN A 20 5.64 -5.50 4.66
CA GLN A 20 6.14 -4.40 3.83
C GLN A 20 7.42 -4.82 3.12
N PHE A 21 7.53 -4.47 1.83
CA PHE A 21 8.67 -4.82 0.99
C PHE A 21 9.04 -3.66 0.05
N PRO A 22 10.32 -3.47 -0.30
CA PRO A 22 10.72 -2.33 -1.11
C PRO A 22 10.08 -2.32 -2.52
N PRO A 23 9.52 -1.20 -2.97
CA PRO A 23 8.80 -1.13 -4.24
C PRO A 23 9.69 -1.33 -5.48
N HIS A 24 11.01 -1.09 -5.39
CA HIS A 24 11.92 -1.35 -6.51
C HIS A 24 12.07 -2.85 -6.82
N LEU A 25 11.68 -3.73 -5.89
CA LEU A 25 11.62 -5.18 -6.09
C LEU A 25 10.23 -5.66 -6.53
N SER A 26 9.31 -4.75 -6.87
CA SER A 26 7.94 -5.06 -7.30
C SER A 26 7.86 -6.14 -8.38
N GLN A 27 8.71 -6.05 -9.41
CA GLN A 27 8.73 -7.05 -10.48
C GLN A 27 9.21 -8.41 -10.00
N ALA A 28 10.26 -8.46 -9.18
CA ALA A 28 10.77 -9.72 -8.63
C ALA A 28 9.73 -10.38 -7.70
N LEU A 29 9.11 -9.59 -6.83
CA LEU A 29 8.09 -10.08 -5.90
C LEU A 29 6.83 -10.55 -6.64
N SER A 30 6.32 -9.78 -7.59
CA SER A 30 5.14 -10.17 -8.38
C SER A 30 5.40 -11.37 -9.29
N ALA A 31 6.64 -11.63 -9.72
CA ALA A 31 7.00 -12.83 -10.46
C ALA A 31 7.06 -14.08 -9.56
N ALA A 32 7.56 -13.94 -8.33
CA ALA A 32 7.79 -15.05 -7.41
C ALA A 32 6.57 -15.44 -6.55
N VAL A 33 5.64 -14.51 -6.33
CA VAL A 33 4.49 -14.69 -5.44
C VAL A 33 3.20 -14.20 -6.11
N LYS A 34 2.16 -15.02 -6.08
CA LYS A 34 0.80 -14.68 -6.51
C LYS A 34 -0.17 -14.69 -5.32
N PRO A 35 -1.27 -13.94 -5.38
CA PRO A 35 -2.35 -14.07 -4.40
C PRO A 35 -2.79 -15.54 -4.28
N GLY A 36 -2.87 -16.03 -3.05
CA GLY A 36 -3.19 -17.43 -2.74
C GLY A 36 -1.96 -18.33 -2.51
N ASP A 37 -0.76 -17.89 -2.86
CA ASP A 37 0.46 -18.65 -2.55
C ASP A 37 0.74 -18.67 -1.04
N ALA A 38 1.21 -19.83 -0.56
CA ALA A 38 1.76 -19.95 0.77
C ALA A 38 3.17 -19.32 0.80
N VAL A 39 3.40 -18.42 1.75
CA VAL A 39 4.66 -17.69 1.89
C VAL A 39 5.18 -17.75 3.32
N ARG A 40 6.51 -17.74 3.46
CA ARG A 40 7.20 -17.51 4.71
C ARG A 40 7.87 -16.14 4.65
N ILE A 41 7.55 -15.30 5.63
CA ILE A 41 8.14 -13.97 5.77
C ILE A 41 9.31 -14.04 6.76
N ILE A 42 10.47 -13.55 6.35
CA ILE A 42 11.63 -13.35 7.21
C ILE A 42 11.84 -11.85 7.31
N GLY A 43 11.88 -11.30 8.52
CA GLY A 43 11.96 -9.86 8.67
C GLY A 43 11.92 -9.39 10.11
N ARG A 44 11.76 -8.09 10.27
CA ARG A 44 11.71 -7.41 11.57
C ARG A 44 10.32 -6.82 11.82
N PRO A 45 9.76 -6.95 13.03
CA PRO A 45 8.50 -6.32 13.36
C PRO A 45 8.61 -4.79 13.25
N LEU A 46 7.63 -4.17 12.60
CA LEU A 46 7.48 -2.71 12.53
C LEU A 46 6.42 -2.23 13.52
N SER A 47 5.30 -2.94 13.59
CA SER A 47 4.20 -2.71 14.52
C SER A 47 3.55 -4.05 14.87
N ARG A 48 2.43 -4.04 15.62
CA ARG A 48 1.73 -5.27 16.02
C ARG A 48 1.34 -6.13 14.82
N ASP A 49 0.85 -5.51 13.75
CA ASP A 49 0.28 -6.19 12.58
C ASP A 49 1.13 -5.94 11.30
N SER A 50 2.37 -5.48 11.46
CA SER A 50 3.25 -5.13 10.34
C SER A 50 4.68 -5.61 10.56
N VAL A 51 5.28 -6.16 9.50
CA VAL A 51 6.66 -6.63 9.45
C VAL A 51 7.36 -5.97 8.27
N LYS A 52 8.57 -5.47 8.48
CA LYS A 52 9.50 -5.16 7.39
C LYS A 52 10.13 -6.47 6.95
N ALA A 53 9.78 -6.96 5.78
CA ALA A 53 10.34 -8.20 5.25
C ALA A 53 11.75 -7.96 4.71
N ASP A 54 12.72 -8.72 5.23
CA ASP A 54 14.08 -8.79 4.71
C ASP A 54 14.20 -9.93 3.66
N ALA A 55 13.31 -10.93 3.71
CA ALA A 55 13.10 -11.89 2.63
C ALA A 55 11.66 -12.46 2.61
N ILE A 56 11.18 -12.80 1.42
CA ILE A 56 9.90 -13.48 1.20
C ILE A 56 10.16 -14.76 0.45
N VAL A 57 9.76 -15.90 1.04
CA VAL A 57 9.93 -17.24 0.47
C VAL A 57 8.56 -17.77 0.05
N ASN A 58 8.36 -18.10 -1.22
CA ASN A 58 7.22 -18.88 -1.66
C ASN A 58 7.47 -20.34 -1.25
N THR A 59 6.66 -20.87 -0.33
CA THR A 59 6.90 -22.21 0.23
C THR A 59 6.48 -23.33 -0.71
N THR A 60 5.68 -23.02 -1.74
CA THR A 60 5.26 -23.98 -2.76
C THR A 60 6.31 -24.11 -3.86
N SER A 61 6.79 -22.97 -4.39
CA SER A 61 7.77 -22.97 -5.50
C SER A 61 9.23 -23.00 -5.04
N GLY A 62 9.51 -22.68 -3.78
CA GLY A 62 10.85 -22.51 -3.24
C GLY A 62 11.55 -21.20 -3.64
N GLN A 63 10.90 -20.35 -4.45
CA GLN A 63 11.47 -19.06 -4.85
C GLN A 63 11.59 -18.12 -3.65
N THR A 64 12.70 -17.38 -3.59
CA THR A 64 12.96 -16.41 -2.53
C THR A 64 13.29 -15.05 -3.13
N VAL A 65 12.68 -13.99 -2.61
CA VAL A 65 13.00 -12.60 -2.93
C VAL A 65 13.61 -11.95 -1.69
N TYR A 66 14.83 -11.46 -1.82
CA TYR A 66 15.57 -10.79 -0.74
C TYR A 66 15.45 -9.27 -0.85
N ASP A 67 15.31 -8.58 0.28
CA ASP A 67 15.48 -7.13 0.36
C ASP A 67 16.94 -6.80 0.06
N GLN A 68 17.20 -6.37 -1.16
CA GLN A 68 18.50 -5.96 -1.65
C GLN A 68 18.40 -4.55 -2.24
N PRO A 69 19.45 -3.72 -2.12
CA PRO A 69 19.46 -2.41 -2.75
C PRO A 69 19.28 -2.53 -4.28
N PRO A 70 18.79 -1.48 -4.95
CA PRO A 70 18.80 -1.43 -6.41
C PRO A 70 20.19 -1.72 -6.96
N ALA A 71 20.27 -2.44 -8.08
CA ALA A 71 21.55 -2.72 -8.72
C ALA A 71 22.25 -1.39 -9.10
N PRO A 72 23.59 -1.30 -9.02
CA PRO A 72 24.32 -0.06 -9.31
C PRO A 72 24.04 0.52 -10.71
N ASP A 73 23.67 -0.34 -11.66
CA ASP A 73 23.36 -0.04 -13.05
C ASP A 73 21.85 0.11 -13.32
N ALA A 74 20.98 -0.06 -12.32
CA ALA A 74 19.51 -0.04 -12.46
C ALA A 74 18.91 1.32 -12.87
N GLY A 75 19.73 2.27 -13.29
CA GLY A 75 19.33 3.65 -13.56
C GLY A 75 19.00 4.40 -12.26
N ARG A 76 19.02 5.73 -12.33
CA ARG A 76 18.53 6.54 -11.21
C ARG A 76 17.01 6.44 -11.17
N PRO A 77 16.38 6.31 -9.98
CA PRO A 77 14.95 6.45 -9.86
C PRO A 77 14.48 7.76 -10.48
N LEU A 78 13.33 7.73 -11.15
CA LEU A 78 12.69 8.93 -11.65
C LEU A 78 12.50 9.94 -10.49
N PRO A 79 12.84 11.23 -10.70
CA PRO A 79 12.54 12.28 -9.73
C PRO A 79 11.07 12.25 -9.27
N PRO A 80 10.77 12.58 -8.00
CA PRO A 80 9.42 12.49 -7.44
C PRO A 80 8.36 13.22 -8.29
N HIS A 81 8.68 14.42 -8.78
CA HIS A 81 7.76 15.21 -9.60
C HIS A 81 7.43 14.54 -10.94
N LEU A 82 8.37 13.79 -11.54
CA LEU A 82 8.11 13.03 -12.77
C LEU A 82 7.31 11.77 -12.48
N ARG A 83 7.56 11.08 -11.36
CA ARG A 83 6.72 9.95 -10.95
C ARG A 83 5.28 10.38 -10.68
N ALA A 84 5.08 11.54 -10.05
CA ALA A 84 3.75 12.08 -9.75
C ALA A 84 2.92 12.34 -11.04
N GLN A 85 3.56 12.69 -12.16
CA GLN A 85 2.87 12.90 -13.45
C GLN A 85 2.26 11.61 -14.03
N ALA A 86 2.73 10.43 -13.61
CA ALA A 86 2.14 9.16 -14.01
C ALA A 86 0.82 8.86 -13.27
N LEU A 87 0.59 9.52 -12.12
CA LEU A 87 -0.62 9.33 -11.33
C LEU A 87 -1.83 9.93 -12.03
N ARG A 88 -3.00 9.33 -11.79
CA ARG A 88 -4.29 9.76 -12.31
C ARG A 88 -5.26 9.97 -11.16
N PRO A 89 -6.24 10.86 -11.28
CA PRO A 89 -7.34 10.96 -10.32
C PRO A 89 -8.01 9.59 -10.14
N GLN A 90 -8.12 9.14 -8.90
CA GLN A 90 -8.80 7.91 -8.51
C GLN A 90 -9.81 8.23 -7.41
N ARG A 91 -10.96 7.56 -7.46
CA ARG A 91 -11.95 7.56 -6.39
C ARG A 91 -12.28 6.13 -5.98
N VAL A 92 -12.38 5.91 -4.69
CA VAL A 92 -12.77 4.62 -4.11
C VAL A 92 -13.76 4.86 -2.98
N GLU A 93 -14.68 3.92 -2.81
CA GLU A 93 -15.64 3.87 -1.72
C GLU A 93 -15.94 2.42 -1.38
N GLY A 94 -16.03 2.11 -0.10
CA GLY A 94 -16.30 0.75 0.36
C GLY A 94 -16.18 0.61 1.87
N LEU A 95 -15.99 -0.63 2.31
CA LEU A 95 -15.73 -0.94 3.72
C LEU A 95 -14.24 -1.15 3.92
N VAL A 96 -13.72 -0.66 5.05
CA VAL A 96 -12.35 -0.95 5.48
C VAL A 96 -12.23 -2.42 5.81
N ASP A 97 -11.28 -3.10 5.20
CA ASP A 97 -10.89 -4.47 5.51
C ASP A 97 -9.73 -4.50 6.51
N ALA A 98 -8.73 -3.65 6.31
CA ALA A 98 -7.62 -3.48 7.24
C ALA A 98 -7.13 -2.04 7.31
N VAL A 99 -6.56 -1.66 8.46
CA VAL A 99 -5.86 -0.39 8.66
C VAL A 99 -4.36 -0.64 8.54
N LEU A 100 -3.69 0.17 7.73
CA LEU A 100 -2.25 0.16 7.59
C LEU A 100 -1.64 1.10 8.62
N THR A 101 -0.59 0.64 9.30
CA THR A 101 0.06 1.41 10.36
C THR A 101 1.53 1.68 10.05
N GLY A 102 1.98 2.86 10.48
CA GLY A 102 3.38 3.24 10.49
C GLY A 102 4.15 2.63 11.68
N PRO A 103 5.45 2.92 11.79
CA PRO A 103 6.31 2.35 12.83
C PRO A 103 5.93 2.70 14.27
N ARG A 104 5.13 3.76 14.49
CA ARG A 104 4.64 4.17 15.80
C ARG A 104 3.22 3.69 16.06
N GLY A 105 2.66 2.84 15.18
CA GLY A 105 1.28 2.34 15.26
C GLY A 105 0.23 3.33 14.75
N GLU A 106 0.64 4.46 14.20
CA GLU A 106 -0.22 5.48 13.61
C GLU A 106 -0.82 5.00 12.29
N ALA A 107 -2.12 5.23 12.07
CA ALA A 107 -2.77 4.86 10.82
C ALA A 107 -2.22 5.73 9.67
N ASN A 108 -1.74 5.09 8.60
CA ASN A 108 -1.20 5.75 7.41
C ASN A 108 -1.86 5.26 6.10
N GLY A 109 -2.91 4.46 6.23
CA GLY A 109 -3.67 3.96 5.10
C GLY A 109 -4.72 2.96 5.50
N VAL A 110 -5.53 2.57 4.53
CA VAL A 110 -6.52 1.49 4.64
C VAL A 110 -6.47 0.60 3.41
N ILE A 111 -6.83 -0.65 3.61
CA ILE A 111 -7.20 -1.59 2.55
C ILE A 111 -8.71 -1.73 2.61
N LEU A 112 -9.39 -1.56 1.49
CA LEU A 112 -10.83 -1.78 1.36
C LEU A 112 -11.13 -3.24 1.00
N THR A 113 -12.37 -3.68 1.21
CA THR A 113 -12.81 -5.06 0.95
C THR A 113 -12.70 -5.49 -0.52
N ASP A 114 -12.66 -4.54 -1.46
CA ASP A 114 -12.40 -4.81 -2.89
C ASP A 114 -10.90 -4.93 -3.22
N GLY A 115 -10.03 -4.78 -2.23
CA GLY A 115 -8.57 -4.78 -2.38
C GLY A 115 -7.97 -3.41 -2.74
N SER A 116 -8.78 -2.36 -2.89
CA SER A 116 -8.29 -1.00 -3.12
C SER A 116 -7.50 -0.50 -1.91
N ILE A 117 -6.40 0.22 -2.16
CA ILE A 117 -5.51 0.73 -1.11
C ILE A 117 -5.51 2.25 -1.12
N VAL A 118 -5.76 2.84 0.04
CA VAL A 118 -5.70 4.30 0.22
C VAL A 118 -4.59 4.62 1.20
N ARG A 119 -3.64 5.45 0.79
CA ARG A 119 -2.57 5.99 1.63
C ARG A 119 -2.89 7.43 2.02
N PHE A 120 -2.53 7.82 3.24
CA PHE A 120 -2.72 9.19 3.74
C PHE A 120 -1.70 9.51 4.84
N PRO A 121 -1.34 10.79 5.04
CA PRO A 121 -0.52 11.20 6.18
C PRO A 121 -1.28 10.94 7.50
N PRO A 122 -0.65 10.36 8.52
CA PRO A 122 -1.31 10.07 9.79
C PRO A 122 -1.98 11.28 10.44
N GLU A 123 -1.36 12.46 10.34
CA GLU A 123 -1.84 13.73 10.89
C GLU A 123 -3.10 14.28 10.19
N SER A 124 -3.43 13.77 9.01
CA SER A 124 -4.62 14.18 8.24
C SER A 124 -5.89 13.46 8.66
N LEU A 125 -5.78 12.40 9.46
CA LEU A 125 -6.91 11.59 9.84
C LEU A 125 -7.86 12.36 10.79
N ARG A 126 -9.09 12.60 10.33
CA ARG A 126 -10.16 13.27 11.10
C ARG A 126 -11.35 12.36 11.40
N LEU A 127 -11.36 11.16 10.83
CA LEU A 127 -12.40 10.15 10.98
C LEU A 127 -11.81 8.86 11.57
N SER A 128 -12.63 8.10 12.29
CA SER A 128 -12.20 6.82 12.84
C SER A 128 -12.11 5.78 11.71
N VAL A 129 -10.93 5.21 11.50
CA VAL A 129 -10.71 4.09 10.57
C VAL A 129 -10.53 2.81 11.38
N MET A 130 -11.38 1.83 11.10
CA MET A 130 -11.36 0.51 11.71
C MET A 130 -11.99 -0.50 10.74
N PRO A 131 -11.61 -1.78 10.79
CA PRO A 131 -12.24 -2.81 9.98
C PRO A 131 -13.78 -2.77 10.09
N GLY A 132 -14.46 -2.87 8.96
CA GLY A 132 -15.91 -2.78 8.81
C GLY A 132 -16.48 -1.37 8.67
N ALA A 133 -15.70 -0.31 8.91
CA ALA A 133 -16.17 1.07 8.77
C ALA A 133 -16.34 1.47 7.30
N SER A 134 -17.36 2.29 6.99
CA SER A 134 -17.50 2.92 5.67
C SER A 134 -16.39 3.95 5.45
N PHE A 135 -15.80 3.92 4.26
CA PHE A 135 -14.69 4.78 3.90
C PHE A 135 -14.72 5.11 2.41
N ALA A 136 -14.41 6.36 2.09
CA ALA A 136 -14.21 6.82 0.73
C ALA A 136 -13.04 7.79 0.66
N ALA A 137 -12.39 7.83 -0.50
CA ALA A 137 -11.32 8.76 -0.78
C ALA A 137 -11.31 9.19 -2.25
N ASP A 138 -10.90 10.43 -2.47
CA ASP A 138 -10.50 10.98 -3.78
C ASP A 138 -9.04 11.42 -3.68
N GLY A 139 -8.26 11.18 -4.73
CA GLY A 139 -6.83 11.43 -4.74
C GLY A 139 -6.13 11.01 -6.01
N LEU A 140 -4.80 10.95 -5.95
CA LEU A 140 -3.94 10.62 -7.08
C LEU A 140 -3.36 9.23 -6.90
N GLY A 141 -3.41 8.42 -7.95
CA GLY A 141 -2.99 7.05 -7.86
C GLY A 141 -2.92 6.32 -9.19
N THR A 142 -2.90 5.00 -9.10
CA THR A 142 -2.83 4.08 -10.22
C THR A 142 -3.93 3.04 -10.10
N ARG A 143 -4.52 2.69 -11.25
CA ARG A 143 -5.31 1.47 -11.42
C ARG A 143 -4.64 0.64 -12.51
N ASN A 144 -4.21 -0.58 -12.18
CA ASN A 144 -3.59 -1.51 -13.11
C ASN A 144 -4.05 -2.95 -12.83
N ALA A 145 -3.45 -3.93 -13.51
CA ALA A 145 -3.80 -5.34 -13.35
C ALA A 145 -3.54 -5.91 -11.94
N LEU A 146 -2.74 -5.22 -11.11
CA LEU A 146 -2.44 -5.62 -9.74
C LEU A 146 -3.41 -5.03 -8.72
N GLY A 147 -4.22 -4.03 -9.10
CA GLY A 147 -5.23 -3.42 -8.25
C GLY A 147 -5.36 -1.91 -8.43
N THR A 148 -6.01 -1.27 -7.45
CA THR A 148 -6.14 0.19 -7.35
C THR A 148 -5.43 0.67 -6.09
N SER A 149 -4.58 1.70 -6.20
CA SER A 149 -4.06 2.42 -5.05
C SER A 149 -4.00 3.90 -5.32
N LEU A 150 -4.31 4.70 -4.31
CA LEU A 150 -4.16 6.16 -4.35
C LEU A 150 -3.60 6.74 -3.05
N GLU A 151 -3.00 7.91 -3.19
CA GLU A 151 -2.75 8.83 -2.09
C GLU A 151 -3.93 9.80 -2.01
N ALA A 152 -4.60 9.82 -0.86
CA ALA A 152 -5.81 10.62 -0.67
C ALA A 152 -5.48 12.12 -0.62
N VAL A 153 -6.31 12.92 -1.28
CA VAL A 153 -6.36 14.38 -1.08
C VAL A 153 -7.61 14.80 -0.31
N SER A 154 -8.64 13.96 -0.33
CA SER A 154 -9.83 14.09 0.50
C SER A 154 -10.33 12.71 0.91
N MET A 155 -10.92 12.61 2.10
CA MET A 155 -11.43 11.37 2.69
C MET A 155 -12.75 11.62 3.41
N GLY A 156 -13.57 10.58 3.53
CA GLY A 156 -14.86 10.65 4.20
C GLY A 156 -15.44 9.25 4.43
N THR A 157 -16.66 9.18 4.95
CA THR A 157 -17.39 7.90 5.10
C THR A 157 -18.11 7.46 3.81
N SER A 158 -18.23 8.36 2.83
CA SER A 158 -18.79 8.15 1.48
C SER A 158 -18.23 9.19 0.52
N LEU A 159 -18.34 8.99 -0.80
CA LEU A 159 -17.90 9.98 -1.79
C LEU A 159 -18.66 11.31 -1.68
N SER A 160 -19.90 11.29 -1.18
CA SER A 160 -20.70 12.49 -0.92
C SER A 160 -20.27 13.25 0.34
N ALA A 161 -19.47 12.64 1.22
CA ALA A 161 -19.06 13.20 2.51
C ALA A 161 -17.55 13.43 2.60
N LEU A 162 -16.89 13.62 1.45
CA LEU A 162 -15.45 13.87 1.41
C LEU A 162 -15.09 15.21 2.04
N GLN A 163 -14.06 15.19 2.88
CA GLN A 163 -13.42 16.37 3.44
C GLN A 163 -11.96 16.43 2.97
N PRO A 164 -11.46 17.61 2.58
CA PRO A 164 -10.07 17.76 2.17
C PRO A 164 -9.12 17.45 3.34
N LEU A 165 -7.99 16.81 3.02
CA LEU A 165 -6.93 16.53 4.01
C LEU A 165 -6.02 17.74 4.26
N TYR A 166 -6.00 18.68 3.31
CA TYR A 166 -5.19 19.88 3.35
C TYR A 166 -6.11 21.09 3.24
N ASP A 167 -5.96 22.06 4.16
CA ASP A 167 -6.76 23.28 4.18
C ASP A 167 -6.43 24.25 3.03
N ARG A 168 -5.43 23.93 2.19
CA ARG A 168 -5.08 24.66 0.97
C ARG A 168 -4.61 23.70 -0.11
N ALA A 169 -5.09 23.90 -1.34
CA ALA A 169 -4.40 23.38 -2.51
C ALA A 169 -2.98 24.00 -2.58
N PRO A 170 -1.94 23.24 -2.96
CA PRO A 170 -0.63 23.82 -3.26
C PRO A 170 -0.69 24.83 -4.41
#